data_AF-A0A921GMP9-F1
#
_entry.id   AF-A0A921GMP9-F1
#
_cell.length_a   1.000
_cell.length_b   1.000
_cell.length_c   1.000
_cell.angle_alpha   90.00
_cell.angle_beta   90.00
_cell.angle_gamma   90.00
#
_symmetry.space_group_name_H-M   'P 1'
#
loop_
_entity.id
_entity.type
_entity.pdbx_description
1 polymer ?
#
loop_
_entity_poly.entity_id
_entity_poly.type
_entity_poly.pdbx_seq_one_letter_code
_entity_poly.pdbx_strand_id
1 'polypeptide(L)'
;MSAPSTPIGDVPGVGAPAARALAEQGITTVAQLVGRDWAELAELHGVGPASGRRLQALLLEHGEGMANPPAPDRRRATVTQGATGKSAKDITTHATSTDPADYVDGLEGRRREEGARLLELFGRATGEQATMWGPSMIGYGEVHYRYATGREGDTFQLGFSPRKADLALYGIQGFPRSDELLEKLGKHRRGVGCVWVKKLPDIDESVLEELVAHAWQCGPGTVC
;
A
#
# COMPACT_ATOMS: atom_id res chain seq x y z
N MET A 1 8.61 17.78 13.71
CA MET A 1 10.01 18.19 13.46
C MET A 1 10.17 18.43 11.96
N SER A 2 10.86 19.50 11.59
CA SER A 2 10.62 20.35 10.41
C SER A 2 10.83 19.74 9.00
N ALA A 3 9.77 19.66 8.17
CA ALA A 3 9.88 19.62 6.71
C ALA A 3 10.56 20.83 6.02
N PRO A 4 10.69 22.06 6.61
CA PRO A 4 11.18 23.19 5.83
C PRO A 4 12.59 23.06 5.22
N SER A 5 13.42 22.13 5.69
CA SER A 5 14.77 21.93 5.15
C SER A 5 14.93 20.73 4.22
N THR A 6 13.90 19.90 4.00
CA THR A 6 14.02 18.71 3.15
C THR A 6 14.37 19.13 1.71
N PRO A 7 15.50 18.66 1.14
CA PRO A 7 15.82 18.93 -0.25
C PRO A 7 14.80 18.29 -1.19
N ILE A 8 14.42 18.96 -2.27
CA ILE A 8 13.41 18.45 -3.21
C ILE A 8 13.81 17.09 -3.81
N GLY A 9 15.10 16.89 -4.06
CA GLY A 9 15.63 15.63 -4.60
C GLY A 9 15.54 14.44 -3.62
N ASP A 10 15.40 14.71 -2.32
CA ASP A 10 15.33 13.70 -1.27
C ASP A 10 13.88 13.26 -0.99
N VAL A 11 12.90 13.92 -1.59
CA VAL A 11 11.48 13.57 -1.44
C VAL A 11 11.18 12.29 -2.22
N PRO A 12 10.76 11.19 -1.56
CA PRO A 12 10.54 9.91 -2.23
C PRO A 12 9.59 10.01 -3.44
N GLY A 13 10.10 9.60 -4.60
CA GLY A 13 9.34 9.59 -5.86
C GLY A 13 9.23 10.93 -6.59
N VAL A 14 9.93 11.98 -6.14
CA VAL A 14 10.23 13.15 -6.97
C VAL A 14 11.38 12.79 -7.91
N GLY A 15 11.16 12.90 -9.22
CA GLY A 15 12.18 12.57 -10.21
C GLY A 15 13.29 13.62 -10.30
N ALA A 16 14.51 13.17 -10.63
CA ALA A 16 15.65 14.07 -10.87
C ALA A 16 15.38 15.22 -11.85
N PRO A 17 14.60 15.06 -12.94
CA PRO A 17 14.22 16.18 -13.81
C PRO A 17 13.46 17.28 -13.08
N ALA A 18 12.48 16.93 -12.24
CA ALA A 18 11.69 17.88 -11.49
C ALA A 18 12.55 18.61 -10.43
N ALA A 19 13.40 17.86 -9.72
CA ALA A 19 14.30 18.42 -8.72
C ALA A 19 15.29 19.43 -9.33
N ARG A 20 15.87 19.12 -10.49
CA ARG A 20 16.79 20.02 -11.20
C ARG A 20 16.09 21.27 -11.71
N ALA A 21 14.95 21.12 -12.38
CA ALA A 21 14.19 22.25 -12.91
C ALA A 21 13.74 23.22 -11.81
N LEU A 22 13.33 22.70 -10.65
CA LEU A 22 13.00 23.55 -9.50
C LEU A 22 14.25 24.22 -8.90
N ALA A 23 15.37 23.52 -8.81
CA ALA A 23 16.63 24.08 -8.32
C ALA A 23 17.15 25.22 -9.22
N GLU A 24 16.97 25.13 -10.54
CA GLU A 24 17.28 26.21 -11.50
C GLU A 24 16.44 27.48 -11.25
N GLN A 25 15.26 27.35 -10.64
CA GLN A 25 14.43 28.47 -10.17
C GLN A 25 14.78 28.94 -8.75
N GLY A 26 15.88 28.43 -8.16
CA GLY A 26 16.29 28.71 -6.78
C GLY A 26 15.45 27.97 -5.72
N ILE A 27 14.62 27.01 -6.13
CA ILE A 27 13.79 26.20 -5.25
C ILE A 27 14.51 24.88 -5.01
N THR A 28 15.21 24.78 -3.90
CA THR A 28 16.04 23.64 -3.51
C THR A 28 15.44 22.83 -2.37
N THR A 29 14.57 23.45 -1.54
CA THR A 29 13.90 22.78 -0.42
C THR A 29 12.39 22.88 -0.51
N VAL A 30 11.70 21.98 0.21
CA VAL A 30 10.23 21.89 0.23
C VAL A 30 9.58 23.16 0.79
N ALA A 31 10.15 23.82 1.80
CA ALA A 31 9.61 25.09 2.31
C ALA A 31 9.52 26.19 1.26
N GLN A 32 10.44 26.20 0.29
CA GLN A 32 10.48 27.25 -0.71
C GLN A 32 9.30 27.17 -1.68
N LEU A 33 8.49 26.12 -1.62
CA LEU A 33 7.25 25.95 -2.36
C LEU A 33 6.03 26.54 -1.65
N VAL A 34 6.10 26.85 -0.34
CA VAL A 34 4.95 27.37 0.41
C VAL A 34 4.39 28.63 -0.26
N GLY A 35 3.10 28.61 -0.58
CA GLY A 35 2.39 29.70 -1.25
C GLY A 35 2.73 29.91 -2.73
N ARG A 36 3.68 29.19 -3.32
CA ARG A 36 4.00 29.32 -4.75
C ARG A 36 2.92 28.71 -5.62
N ASP A 37 2.71 29.30 -6.80
CA ASP A 37 1.75 28.80 -7.77
C ASP A 37 2.32 27.59 -8.51
N TRP A 38 1.72 26.42 -8.29
CA TRP A 38 2.13 25.21 -8.98
C TRP A 38 1.83 25.25 -10.48
N ALA A 39 0.78 25.95 -10.93
CA ALA A 39 0.47 26.04 -12.35
C ALA A 39 1.61 26.70 -13.13
N GLU A 40 2.29 27.69 -12.53
CA GLU A 40 3.49 28.31 -13.11
C GLU A 40 4.69 27.36 -13.11
N LEU A 41 4.90 26.63 -12.01
CA LEU A 41 6.00 25.66 -11.89
C LEU A 41 5.83 24.46 -12.83
N ALA A 42 4.59 24.08 -13.14
CA ALA A 42 4.27 22.95 -14.03
C ALA A 42 4.64 23.22 -15.50
N GLU A 43 4.83 24.49 -15.90
CA GLU A 43 5.32 24.85 -17.22
C GLU A 43 6.82 24.55 -17.40
N LEU A 44 7.55 24.33 -16.29
CA LEU A 44 8.96 23.96 -16.35
C LEU A 44 9.12 22.55 -16.91
N HIS A 45 10.03 22.41 -17.87
CA HIS A 45 10.33 21.11 -18.46
C HIS A 45 10.81 20.11 -17.39
N GLY A 46 10.12 18.98 -17.28
CA GLY A 46 10.43 17.93 -16.29
C GLY A 46 9.67 18.05 -14.97
N VAL A 47 8.88 19.11 -14.75
CA VAL A 47 8.07 19.31 -13.54
C VAL A 47 6.64 18.80 -13.76
N GLY A 48 6.44 17.50 -13.54
CA GLY A 48 5.14 16.85 -13.74
C GLY A 48 4.22 16.86 -12.51
N PRO A 49 2.91 16.66 -12.70
CA PRO A 49 1.91 16.67 -11.61
C PRO A 49 2.15 15.59 -10.56
N ALA A 50 2.85 14.51 -10.89
CA ALA A 50 3.21 13.47 -9.93
C ALA A 50 4.25 13.94 -8.91
N SER A 51 5.20 14.79 -9.29
CA SER A 51 6.16 15.41 -8.36
C SER A 51 5.46 16.45 -7.49
N GLY A 52 4.63 17.30 -8.10
CA GLY A 52 3.88 18.32 -7.37
C GLY A 52 2.92 17.75 -6.34
N ARG A 53 2.25 16.63 -6.62
CA ARG A 53 1.41 15.95 -5.62
C ARG A 53 2.19 15.49 -4.39
N ARG A 54 3.41 14.99 -4.58
CA ARG A 54 4.27 14.53 -3.46
C ARG A 54 4.77 15.69 -2.62
N LEU A 55 5.22 16.76 -3.29
CA LEU A 55 5.64 17.99 -2.64
C LEU A 55 4.47 18.64 -1.88
N GLN A 56 3.27 18.68 -2.46
CA GLN A 56 2.06 19.16 -1.81
C GLN A 56 1.67 18.30 -0.59
N ALA A 57 1.75 16.97 -0.72
CA ALA A 57 1.44 16.07 0.40
C ALA A 57 2.36 16.33 1.60
N LEU A 58 3.67 16.46 1.34
CA LEU A 58 4.65 16.77 2.39
C LEU A 58 4.41 18.16 3.01
N LEU A 59 4.01 19.17 2.24
CA LEU A 59 3.63 20.47 2.81
C LEU A 59 2.41 20.35 3.74
N LEU A 60 1.40 19.58 3.33
CA LEU A 60 0.16 19.41 4.08
C LEU A 60 0.36 18.67 5.42
N GLU A 61 1.30 17.74 5.49
CA GLU A 61 1.70 17.08 6.76
C GLU A 61 2.18 18.08 7.82
N HIS A 62 2.62 19.26 7.38
CA HIS A 62 3.10 20.35 8.22
C HIS A 62 2.13 21.54 8.31
N GLY A 63 0.91 21.40 7.78
CA GLY A 63 -0.11 22.45 7.80
C GLY A 63 0.12 23.57 6.77
N GLU A 64 1.01 23.36 5.80
CA GLU A 64 1.37 24.32 4.76
C GLU A 64 0.88 23.86 3.37
N GLY A 65 1.02 24.70 2.33
CA GLY A 65 0.66 24.30 0.96
C GLY A 65 1.12 25.25 -0.14
N MET A 66 1.11 24.76 -1.38
CA MET A 66 1.25 25.56 -2.61
C MET A 66 -0.10 26.18 -3.01
N ALA A 67 -0.05 27.26 -3.79
CA ALA A 67 -1.21 27.75 -4.54
C ALA A 67 -1.43 26.89 -5.80
N ASN A 68 -2.70 26.69 -6.19
CA ASN A 68 -3.11 25.92 -7.37
C ASN A 68 -2.41 24.55 -7.54
N PRO A 69 -2.30 23.72 -6.48
CA PRO A 69 -1.57 22.47 -6.54
C PRO A 69 -2.17 21.49 -7.56
N PRO A 70 -1.40 20.51 -8.06
CA PRO A 70 -1.94 19.53 -8.99
C PRO A 70 -3.05 18.75 -8.30
N ALA A 71 -4.11 18.44 -9.06
CA ALA A 71 -5.25 17.69 -8.52
C ALA A 71 -4.78 16.39 -7.84
N PRO A 72 -5.36 16.02 -6.68
CA PRO A 72 -5.05 14.77 -5.98
C PRO A 72 -5.16 13.57 -6.91
N ASP A 73 -4.34 12.55 -6.67
CA ASP A 73 -4.47 11.31 -7.40
C ASP A 73 -5.76 10.60 -6.98
N ARG A 74 -6.82 10.76 -7.79
CA ARG A 74 -8.13 10.15 -7.52
C ARG A 74 -8.10 8.63 -7.44
N ARG A 75 -7.02 7.99 -7.91
CA ARG A 75 -6.85 6.53 -7.89
C ARG A 75 -6.13 6.02 -6.64
N ARG A 76 -5.52 6.89 -5.85
CA ARG A 76 -4.82 6.52 -4.61
C ARG A 76 -5.70 6.83 -3.41
N ALA A 77 -5.88 5.84 -2.53
CA ALA A 77 -6.51 6.06 -1.26
C ALA A 77 -5.48 6.50 -0.21
N THR A 78 -5.88 7.37 0.70
CA THR A 78 -5.24 7.49 2.00
C THR A 78 -5.69 6.31 2.84
N VAL A 79 -4.77 5.68 3.58
CA VAL A 79 -5.07 4.54 4.44
C VAL A 79 -4.66 4.87 5.87
N THR A 80 -5.52 4.57 6.83
CA THR A 80 -5.26 4.73 8.27
C THR A 80 -5.45 3.40 8.99
N GLN A 81 -4.72 3.19 10.07
CA GLN A 81 -4.86 1.98 10.88
C GLN A 81 -6.21 1.95 11.63
N GLY A 82 -6.79 0.76 11.74
CA GLY A 82 -8.09 0.50 12.36
C GLY A 82 -9.27 0.64 11.39
N ALA A 83 -10.33 -0.14 11.64
CA ALA A 83 -11.62 0.06 11.00
C ALA A 83 -12.38 1.23 11.63
N THR A 84 -13.17 1.94 10.82
CA THR A 84 -14.02 3.06 11.27
C THR A 84 -15.50 2.69 11.37
N GLY A 85 -15.90 1.55 10.82
CA GLY A 85 -17.28 1.15 10.59
C GLY A 85 -17.93 1.88 9.41
N LYS A 86 -17.21 2.76 8.71
CA LYS A 86 -17.72 3.53 7.57
C LYS A 86 -17.27 2.88 6.27
N SER A 87 -18.25 2.48 5.46
CA SER A 87 -18.01 1.93 4.13
C SER A 87 -19.08 2.39 3.15
N ALA A 88 -18.67 2.64 1.91
CA ALA A 88 -19.59 2.88 0.81
C ALA A 88 -20.54 1.67 0.61
N LYS A 89 -21.80 1.95 0.27
CA LYS A 89 -22.89 0.94 0.24
C LYS A 89 -22.67 -0.20 -0.76
N ASP A 90 -21.88 0.04 -1.80
CA ASP A 90 -21.52 -0.93 -2.83
C ASP A 90 -20.39 -1.89 -2.40
N ILE A 91 -19.73 -1.64 -1.27
CA ILE A 91 -18.70 -2.53 -0.71
C ILE A 91 -19.39 -3.72 -0.04
N THR A 92 -19.22 -4.89 -0.63
CA THR A 92 -19.82 -6.14 -0.13
C THR A 92 -18.83 -7.01 0.64
N THR A 93 -17.53 -6.72 0.55
CA THR A 93 -16.51 -7.42 1.33
C THR A 93 -16.34 -6.73 2.69
N HIS A 94 -16.61 -7.47 3.76
CA HIS A 94 -16.49 -7.02 5.14
C HIS A 94 -16.06 -8.20 6.02
N ALA A 95 -15.55 -7.91 7.22
CA ALA A 95 -15.24 -8.92 8.21
C ALA A 95 -16.49 -9.76 8.54
N THR A 96 -16.33 -11.07 8.67
CA THR A 96 -17.40 -12.00 9.03
C THR A 96 -17.07 -12.74 10.32
N SER A 97 -18.07 -13.42 10.89
CA SER A 97 -17.89 -14.30 12.04
C SER A 97 -17.47 -15.72 11.66
N THR A 98 -17.12 -15.97 10.39
CA THR A 98 -16.65 -17.27 9.95
C THR A 98 -15.23 -17.48 10.45
N ASP A 99 -14.98 -18.62 11.10
CA ASP A 99 -13.64 -18.96 11.55
C ASP A 99 -12.74 -19.27 10.33
N PRO A 100 -11.56 -18.64 10.21
CA PRO A 100 -10.66 -18.89 9.09
C PRO A 100 -10.13 -20.32 8.99
N ALA A 101 -9.94 -21.02 10.12
CA ALA A 101 -9.50 -22.40 10.12
C ALA A 101 -10.63 -23.31 9.62
N ASP A 102 -11.87 -23.11 10.08
CA ASP A 102 -13.04 -23.83 9.56
C ASP A 102 -13.21 -23.63 8.04
N TYR A 103 -13.02 -22.40 7.56
CA TYR A 103 -13.05 -22.10 6.12
C TYR A 103 -11.97 -22.88 5.36
N VAL A 104 -10.73 -22.90 5.88
CA VAL A 104 -9.60 -23.60 5.25
C VAL A 104 -9.80 -25.11 5.26
N ASP A 105 -10.30 -25.68 6.34
CA ASP A 105 -10.59 -27.11 6.46
C ASP A 105 -11.68 -27.56 5.47
N GLY A 106 -12.62 -26.67 5.16
CA GLY A 106 -13.64 -26.86 4.13
C GLY A 106 -13.12 -26.87 2.69
N LEU A 107 -11.86 -26.45 2.45
CA LEU A 107 -11.29 -26.42 1.10
C LEU A 107 -10.97 -27.83 0.58
N GLU A 108 -10.89 -27.95 -0.74
CA GLU A 108 -10.62 -29.20 -1.44
C GLU A 108 -9.14 -29.34 -1.85
N GLY A 109 -8.64 -30.57 -1.75
CA GLY A 109 -7.32 -30.97 -2.23
C GLY A 109 -6.19 -30.08 -1.70
N ARG A 110 -5.28 -29.70 -2.59
CA ARG A 110 -4.07 -28.93 -2.22
C ARG A 110 -4.39 -27.59 -1.54
N ARG A 111 -5.55 -26.97 -1.81
CA ARG A 111 -5.88 -25.65 -1.23
C ARG A 111 -6.12 -25.69 0.26
N ARG A 112 -6.53 -26.83 0.81
CA ARG A 112 -6.62 -27.03 2.27
C ARG A 112 -5.24 -26.95 2.90
N GLU A 113 -4.29 -27.74 2.39
CA GLU A 113 -2.91 -27.79 2.90
C GLU A 113 -2.20 -26.44 2.74
N GLU A 114 -2.30 -25.83 1.55
CA GLU A 114 -1.70 -24.51 1.28
C GLU A 114 -2.38 -23.41 2.12
N GLY A 115 -3.69 -23.47 2.32
CA GLY A 115 -4.43 -22.53 3.16
C GLY A 115 -4.01 -22.62 4.63
N ALA A 116 -3.88 -23.84 5.16
CA ALA A 116 -3.42 -24.07 6.53
C ALA A 116 -1.99 -23.58 6.72
N ARG A 117 -1.12 -23.82 5.74
CA ARG A 117 0.26 -23.36 5.78
C ARG A 117 0.37 -21.84 5.74
N LEU A 118 -0.45 -21.18 4.92
CA LEU A 118 -0.51 -19.72 4.87
C LEU A 118 -1.08 -19.11 6.16
N LEU A 119 -2.09 -19.74 6.77
CA LEU A 119 -2.62 -19.31 8.08
C LEU A 119 -1.51 -19.28 9.14
N GLU A 120 -0.72 -20.35 9.21
CA GLU A 120 0.41 -20.46 10.15
C GLU A 120 1.48 -19.40 9.85
N LEU A 121 1.90 -19.28 8.59
CA LEU A 121 2.96 -18.37 8.18
C LEU A 121 2.58 -16.91 8.42
N PHE A 122 1.39 -16.49 7.99
CA PHE A 122 0.93 -15.11 8.20
C PHE A 122 0.72 -14.82 9.68
N GLY A 123 0.16 -15.78 10.45
CA GLY A 123 0.03 -15.65 11.89
C GLY A 123 1.37 -15.44 12.61
N ARG A 124 2.41 -16.21 12.25
CA ARG A 124 3.76 -16.04 12.81
C ARG A 124 4.39 -14.70 12.40
N ALA A 125 4.27 -14.32 11.13
CA ALA A 125 4.89 -13.10 10.60
C ALA A 125 4.26 -11.81 11.15
N THR A 126 2.95 -11.83 11.43
CA THR A 126 2.21 -10.67 11.93
C THR A 126 2.11 -10.64 13.45
N GLY A 127 2.09 -11.80 14.10
CA GLY A 127 1.71 -11.93 15.50
C GLY A 127 0.21 -11.71 15.75
N GLU A 128 -0.61 -11.63 14.70
CA GLU A 128 -2.03 -11.32 14.78
C GLU A 128 -2.93 -12.52 14.44
N GLN A 129 -4.17 -12.45 14.94
CA GLN A 129 -5.20 -13.41 14.57
C GLN A 129 -5.80 -13.06 13.21
N ALA A 130 -6.13 -14.11 12.46
CA ALA A 130 -6.78 -13.99 11.17
C ALA A 130 -8.28 -13.73 11.32
N THR A 131 -8.85 -12.96 10.39
CA THR A 131 -10.30 -12.74 10.28
C THR A 131 -10.76 -13.07 8.86
N MET A 132 -11.94 -13.68 8.71
CA MET A 132 -12.55 -13.87 7.40
C MET A 132 -13.14 -12.56 6.87
N TRP A 133 -12.90 -12.29 5.58
CA TRP A 133 -13.42 -11.14 4.86
C TRP A 133 -14.21 -11.59 3.64
N GLY A 134 -15.51 -11.32 3.65
CA GLY A 134 -16.44 -11.84 2.66
C GLY A 134 -16.36 -13.38 2.57
N PRO A 135 -16.51 -13.95 1.36
CA PRO A 135 -16.65 -15.41 1.23
C PRO A 135 -15.34 -16.19 1.13
N SER A 136 -14.18 -15.53 0.97
CA SER A 136 -12.95 -16.25 0.58
C SER A 136 -11.61 -15.57 0.88
N MET A 137 -11.62 -14.43 1.57
CA MET A 137 -10.38 -13.75 1.95
C MET A 137 -10.14 -13.92 3.44
N ILE A 138 -8.88 -14.11 3.78
CA ILE A 138 -8.39 -14.20 5.15
C ILE A 138 -7.46 -13.01 5.33
N GLY A 139 -7.79 -12.14 6.28
CA GLY A 139 -7.10 -10.87 6.50
C GLY A 139 -6.51 -10.77 7.90
N TYR A 140 -5.46 -9.96 8.02
CA TYR A 140 -4.76 -9.63 9.27
C TYR A 140 -4.73 -8.11 9.43
N GLY A 141 -5.01 -7.67 10.66
CA GLY A 141 -5.20 -6.26 10.99
C GLY A 141 -6.42 -5.64 10.29
N GLU A 142 -6.75 -4.41 10.67
CA GLU A 142 -7.82 -3.64 10.06
C GLU A 142 -7.30 -2.25 9.70
N VAL A 143 -7.76 -1.75 8.56
CA VAL A 143 -7.41 -0.44 8.03
C VAL A 143 -8.63 0.20 7.39
N HIS A 144 -8.64 1.53 7.38
CA HIS A 144 -9.64 2.32 6.69
C HIS A 144 -9.01 3.06 5.52
N TYR A 145 -9.58 2.90 4.32
CA TYR A 145 -9.13 3.59 3.12
C TYR A 145 -10.13 4.66 2.70
N ARG A 146 -9.63 5.80 2.22
CA ARG A 146 -10.44 6.90 1.70
C ARG A 146 -9.81 7.49 0.44
N TYR A 147 -10.56 7.47 -0.66
CA TYR A 147 -10.16 8.08 -1.92
C TYR A 147 -10.46 9.58 -1.92
N ALA A 148 -9.75 10.34 -2.77
CA ALA A 148 -10.04 11.76 -3.00
C ALA A 148 -11.45 12.02 -3.55
N THR A 149 -12.11 11.00 -4.11
CA THR A 149 -13.51 11.06 -4.55
C THR A 149 -14.51 11.02 -3.37
N GLY A 150 -14.04 10.79 -2.14
CA GLY A 150 -14.86 10.58 -0.95
C GLY A 150 -15.34 9.13 -0.77
N ARG A 151 -15.09 8.24 -1.73
CA ARG A 151 -15.36 6.80 -1.54
C ARG A 151 -14.42 6.25 -0.46
N GLU A 152 -14.98 5.59 0.54
CA GLU A 152 -14.22 5.04 1.67
C GLU A 152 -14.72 3.66 2.10
N GLY A 153 -13.89 2.92 2.83
CA GLY A 153 -14.23 1.61 3.37
C GLY A 153 -13.20 1.03 4.31
N ASP A 154 -13.62 0.02 5.06
CA ASP A 154 -12.73 -0.75 5.92
C ASP A 154 -12.28 -2.03 5.21
N THR A 155 -11.05 -2.45 5.46
CA THR A 155 -10.48 -3.70 4.94
C THR A 155 -9.35 -4.20 5.84
N PHE A 156 -8.79 -5.36 5.54
CA PHE A 156 -7.61 -5.87 6.24
C PHE A 156 -6.32 -5.20 5.73
N GLN A 157 -5.28 -5.15 6.55
CA GLN A 157 -3.99 -4.57 6.12
C GLN A 157 -3.31 -5.45 5.08
N LEU A 158 -3.19 -6.74 5.37
CA LEU A 158 -2.64 -7.75 4.48
C LEU A 158 -3.36 -9.07 4.69
N GLY A 159 -3.23 -9.99 3.74
CA GLY A 159 -3.94 -11.25 3.81
C GLY A 159 -3.81 -12.07 2.55
N PHE A 160 -4.61 -13.12 2.44
CA PHE A 160 -4.60 -14.00 1.29
C PHE A 160 -5.98 -14.59 0.99
N SER A 161 -6.10 -15.20 -0.18
CA SER A 161 -7.27 -15.97 -0.61
C SER A 161 -6.80 -17.25 -1.32
N PRO A 162 -7.09 -18.45 -0.78
CA PRO A 162 -6.69 -19.73 -1.38
C PRO A 162 -7.68 -20.13 -2.50
N ARG A 163 -7.66 -19.39 -3.61
CA ARG A 163 -8.62 -19.57 -4.71
C ARG A 163 -8.32 -20.84 -5.51
N LYS A 164 -9.33 -21.34 -6.24
CA LYS A 164 -9.18 -22.55 -7.08
C LYS A 164 -7.99 -22.47 -8.05
N ALA A 165 -7.78 -21.33 -8.72
CA ALA A 165 -6.79 -21.19 -9.79
C ALA A 165 -5.38 -20.78 -9.30
N ASP A 166 -5.27 -20.07 -8.18
CA ASP A 166 -4.04 -19.56 -7.57
C ASP A 166 -4.27 -19.12 -6.11
N LEU A 167 -3.18 -18.94 -5.36
CA LEU A 167 -3.15 -18.19 -4.10
C LEU A 167 -3.04 -16.71 -4.46
N ALA A 168 -4.00 -15.90 -4.01
CA ALA A 168 -3.90 -14.45 -4.10
C ALA A 168 -3.40 -13.90 -2.76
N LEU A 169 -2.32 -13.11 -2.79
CA LEU A 169 -1.71 -12.46 -1.64
C LEU A 169 -1.91 -10.95 -1.76
N TYR A 170 -2.31 -10.32 -0.68
CA TYR A 170 -2.73 -8.91 -0.64
C TYR A 170 -1.89 -8.12 0.36
N GLY A 171 -1.63 -6.85 0.06
CA GLY A 171 -0.96 -5.94 1.01
C GLY A 171 0.54 -6.19 1.18
N ILE A 172 1.13 -7.16 0.47
CA ILE A 172 2.54 -7.55 0.62
C ILE A 172 3.50 -6.86 -0.37
N GLN A 173 3.02 -5.86 -1.13
CA GLN A 173 3.80 -5.15 -2.14
C GLN A 173 3.60 -3.63 -2.03
N GLY A 174 4.48 -2.86 -2.69
CA GLY A 174 4.39 -1.40 -2.74
C GLY A 174 5.43 -0.66 -1.90
N PHE A 175 6.35 -1.40 -1.29
CA PHE A 175 7.52 -0.88 -0.57
C PHE A 175 8.81 -1.28 -1.32
N PRO A 176 9.88 -0.46 -1.31
CA PRO A 176 11.13 -0.78 -2.00
C PRO A 176 11.70 -2.16 -1.62
N ARG A 177 11.74 -2.49 -0.32
CA ARG A 177 12.22 -3.81 0.12
C ARG A 177 11.27 -4.95 -0.24
N SER A 178 9.96 -4.69 -0.33
CA SER A 178 9.03 -5.69 -0.88
C SER A 178 9.38 -6.04 -2.33
N ASP A 179 9.80 -5.07 -3.15
CA ASP A 179 10.19 -5.32 -4.53
C ASP A 179 11.44 -6.23 -4.62
N GLU A 180 12.45 -5.97 -3.79
CA GLU A 180 13.66 -6.82 -3.70
C GLU A 180 13.35 -8.26 -3.26
N LEU A 181 12.44 -8.43 -2.30
CA LEU A 181 12.03 -9.75 -1.82
C LEU A 181 11.19 -10.49 -2.87
N LEU A 182 10.33 -9.78 -3.60
CA LEU A 182 9.54 -10.38 -4.68
C LEU A 182 10.43 -10.95 -5.79
N GLU A 183 11.56 -10.34 -6.10
CA GLU A 183 12.54 -10.88 -7.06
C GLU A 183 13.10 -12.24 -6.61
N LYS A 184 13.19 -12.48 -5.29
CA LYS A 184 13.70 -13.72 -4.69
C LYS A 184 12.62 -14.75 -4.39
N LEU A 185 11.34 -14.34 -4.43
CA LEU A 185 10.21 -15.17 -3.99
C LEU A 185 10.03 -16.45 -4.82
N GLY A 186 10.42 -16.45 -6.09
CA GLY A 186 10.15 -17.54 -7.03
C GLY A 186 9.02 -17.22 -8.00
N LYS A 187 8.28 -18.23 -8.49
CA LYS A 187 7.35 -18.04 -9.61
C LYS A 187 6.02 -17.42 -9.15
N HIS A 188 5.87 -16.14 -9.46
CA HIS A 188 4.68 -15.37 -9.12
C HIS A 188 4.26 -14.44 -10.27
N ARG A 189 3.04 -13.90 -10.19
CA ARG A 189 2.54 -12.81 -11.06
C ARG A 189 2.17 -11.62 -10.18
N ARG A 190 2.42 -10.41 -10.67
CA ARG A 190 2.09 -9.17 -9.96
C ARG A 190 0.90 -8.48 -10.61
N GLY A 191 0.01 -7.95 -9.77
CA GLY A 191 -1.07 -7.02 -10.14
C GLY A 191 -0.86 -5.68 -9.45
N VAL A 192 -1.85 -4.79 -9.56
CA VAL A 192 -1.78 -3.47 -8.93
C VAL A 192 -1.81 -3.56 -7.40
N GLY A 193 -2.61 -4.48 -6.85
CA GLY A 193 -2.80 -4.62 -5.39
C GLY A 193 -2.63 -6.05 -4.86
N CYS A 194 -2.12 -6.97 -5.68
CA CYS A 194 -1.98 -8.37 -5.29
C CYS A 194 -0.87 -9.09 -6.03
N VAL A 195 -0.38 -10.15 -5.39
CA VAL A 195 0.59 -11.09 -5.94
C VAL A 195 -0.11 -12.44 -6.04
N TRP A 196 0.02 -13.11 -7.18
CA TRP A 196 -0.55 -14.43 -7.40
C TRP A 196 0.53 -15.50 -7.50
N VAL A 197 0.35 -16.57 -6.75
CA VAL A 197 1.21 -17.76 -6.75
C VAL A 197 0.37 -18.96 -7.17
N LYS A 198 0.84 -19.76 -8.12
CA LYS A 198 0.05 -20.90 -8.62
C LYS A 198 -0.14 -22.00 -7.58
N LYS A 199 0.92 -22.30 -6.84
CA LYS A 199 1.00 -23.30 -5.76
C LYS A 199 2.15 -22.94 -4.84
N LEU A 200 2.06 -23.26 -3.56
CA LEU A 200 3.07 -22.88 -2.58
C LEU A 200 4.48 -23.43 -2.88
N PRO A 201 4.64 -24.65 -3.45
CA PRO A 201 5.97 -25.15 -3.84
C PRO A 201 6.66 -24.39 -4.99
N ASP A 202 5.98 -23.45 -5.66
CA ASP A 202 6.58 -22.61 -6.69
C ASP A 202 7.34 -21.39 -6.11
N ILE A 203 7.28 -21.19 -4.79
CA ILE A 203 7.88 -20.05 -4.09
C ILE A 203 8.72 -20.47 -2.87
N ASP A 204 9.61 -19.58 -2.45
CA ASP A 204 10.35 -19.70 -1.20
C ASP A 204 9.50 -19.16 -0.03
N GLU A 205 9.07 -20.06 0.86
CA GLU A 205 8.26 -19.71 2.02
C GLU A 205 8.98 -18.81 3.03
N SER A 206 10.31 -18.89 3.13
CA SER A 206 11.08 -18.03 4.04
C SER A 206 11.10 -16.58 3.53
N VAL A 207 11.23 -16.41 2.21
CA VAL A 207 11.13 -15.09 1.56
C VAL A 207 9.69 -14.55 1.68
N LEU A 208 8.68 -15.41 1.56
CA LEU A 208 7.29 -15.01 1.78
C LEU A 208 7.07 -14.52 3.23
N GLU A 209 7.60 -15.24 4.22
CA GLU A 209 7.48 -14.86 5.63
C GLU A 209 8.15 -13.51 5.91
N GLU A 210 9.36 -13.28 5.40
CA GLU A 210 10.04 -11.99 5.50
C GLU A 210 9.24 -10.87 4.82
N LEU A 211 8.66 -11.15 3.65
CA LEU A 211 7.86 -10.20 2.91
C LEU A 211 6.58 -9.80 3.66
N VAL A 212 5.89 -10.77 4.27
CA VAL A 212 4.71 -10.50 5.11
C VAL A 212 5.09 -9.70 6.34
N ALA A 213 6.16 -10.08 7.05
CA ALA A 213 6.62 -9.37 8.24
C ALA A 213 7.01 -7.92 7.93
N HIS A 214 7.72 -7.70 6.81
CA HIS A 214 8.07 -6.36 6.36
C HIS A 214 6.81 -5.53 6.05
N ALA A 215 5.89 -6.07 5.24
CA ALA A 215 4.65 -5.37 4.89
C ALA A 215 3.75 -5.09 6.10
N TRP A 216 3.78 -5.96 7.11
CA TRP A 216 3.09 -5.77 8.38
C TRP A 216 3.64 -4.56 9.16
N GLN A 217 4.97 -4.50 9.31
CA GLN A 217 5.66 -3.41 10.01
C GLN A 217 5.48 -2.07 9.30
N CYS A 218 5.42 -2.09 7.97
CA CYS A 218 5.25 -0.91 7.14
C CYS A 218 3.81 -0.41 6.99
N GLY A 219 2.90 -0.89 7.84
CA GLY A 219 1.47 -0.60 7.79
C GLY A 219 1.11 0.90 7.64
N PRO A 220 -0.17 1.21 7.42
CA PRO A 220 -0.59 2.56 7.07
C PRO A 220 -0.09 3.63 8.03
N GLY A 221 0.54 4.67 7.50
CA GLY A 221 1.13 5.76 8.28
C GLY A 221 2.57 5.53 8.76
N THR A 222 3.19 4.41 8.37
CA THR A 222 4.60 4.12 8.66
C THR A 222 5.47 4.40 7.45
N VAL A 223 6.63 5.02 7.66
CA VAL A 223 7.62 5.24 6.60
C VAL A 223 8.49 3.99 6.46
N CYS A 224 8.40 3.38 5.29
CA CYS A 224 9.23 2.30 4.76
C CYS A 224 9.43 2.55 3.25
#